data_AF-A0A347ZQ64-F1
#
_entry.id   AF-A0A347ZQ64-F1
#
_cell.length_a   1.000
_cell.length_b   1.000
_cell.length_c   1.000
_cell.angle_alpha   90.00
_cell.angle_beta   90.00
_cell.angle_gamma   90.00
#
_symmetry.space_group_name_H-M   'P 1'
#
loop_
_entity.id
_entity.type
_entity.pdbx_description
1 polymer ?
#
loop_
_entity_poly.entity_id
_entity_poly.type
_entity_poly.pdbx_seq_one_letter_code
_entity_poly.pdbx_strand_id
1 'polypeptide(L)'
;MKTTVNEEMLNKIVALLTIYQKSMNPASKEEYLDYAIRRVDVEKALKAIGTQLDNEGSILLMRGTFLQVKRRDALLASYLQTIWNGVGCWPA
;
A
#
# COMPACT_ATOMS: atom_id res chain seq x y z
N MET A 1 -10.43 -11.92 -16.78
CA MET A 1 -10.43 -11.49 -15.37
C MET A 1 -9.29 -10.50 -15.18
N LYS A 2 -9.53 -9.35 -14.51
CA LYS A 2 -8.52 -8.29 -14.32
C LYS A 2 -7.48 -8.73 -13.29
N THR A 3 -6.20 -8.73 -13.66
CA THR A 3 -5.11 -9.19 -12.77
C THR A 3 -4.14 -8.08 -12.40
N THR A 4 -4.23 -6.91 -13.02
CA THR A 4 -3.34 -5.76 -12.74
C THR A 4 -4.13 -4.46 -12.70
N VAL A 5 -3.61 -3.50 -11.93
CA VAL A 5 -4.11 -2.12 -11.97
C VAL A 5 -3.45 -1.35 -13.12
N ASN A 6 -4.07 -0.24 -13.51
CA ASN A 6 -3.47 0.70 -14.46
C ASN A 6 -2.33 1.49 -13.79
N GLU A 7 -1.58 2.21 -14.62
CA GLU A 7 -0.40 2.98 -14.21
C GLU A 7 -0.75 4.10 -13.22
N GLU A 8 -1.90 4.76 -13.39
CA GLU A 8 -2.37 5.81 -12.48
C GLU A 8 -2.60 5.30 -11.06
N MET A 9 -3.35 4.20 -10.91
CA MET A 9 -3.60 3.58 -9.61
C MET A 9 -2.30 3.04 -8.99
N LEU A 10 -1.42 2.46 -9.81
CA LEU A 10 -0.11 2.00 -9.35
C LEU A 10 0.75 3.15 -8.81
N ASN A 11 0.78 4.29 -9.51
CA ASN A 11 1.48 5.50 -9.07
C ASN A 11 0.90 6.05 -7.75
N LYS A 12 -0.43 6.02 -7.59
CA LYS A 12 -1.09 6.40 -6.34
C LYS A 12 -0.67 5.50 -5.17
N ILE A 13 -0.66 4.17 -5.37
CA ILE A 13 -0.24 3.20 -4.34
C ILE A 13 1.23 3.44 -3.94
N VAL A 14 2.11 3.61 -4.93
CA VAL A 14 3.55 3.86 -4.68
C VAL A 14 3.74 5.17 -3.92
N ALA A 15 3.04 6.25 -4.28
CA ALA A 15 3.15 7.53 -3.57
C ALA A 15 2.75 7.41 -2.09
N LEU A 16 1.65 6.69 -1.81
CA LEU A 16 1.21 6.42 -0.43
C LEU A 16 2.25 5.59 0.34
N LEU A 17 2.81 4.55 -0.27
CA LEU A 17 3.86 3.73 0.35
C LEU A 17 5.15 4.52 0.61
N THR A 18 5.51 5.47 -0.25
CA THR A 18 6.65 6.36 -0.02
C THR A 18 6.42 7.28 1.19
N ILE A 19 5.21 7.80 1.37
CA ILE A 19 4.85 8.58 2.58
C ILE A 19 4.93 7.66 3.80
N TYR A 20 4.43 6.43 3.69
CA TYR A 20 4.52 5.44 4.76
C TYR A 20 5.97 5.15 5.17
N GLN A 21 6.86 4.91 4.20
CA GLN A 21 8.27 4.66 4.47
C GLN A 21 8.94 5.83 5.21
N LYS A 22 8.66 7.07 4.80
CA LYS A 22 9.18 8.27 5.49
C LYS A 22 8.67 8.35 6.93
N SER A 23 7.41 7.98 7.16
CA SER A 23 6.85 7.94 8.51
C SER A 23 7.51 6.94 9.46
N MET A 24 8.12 5.89 8.90
CA MET A 24 8.85 4.87 9.67
C MET A 24 10.27 5.29 10.03
N ASN A 25 10.82 6.30 9.33
CA ASN A 25 12.20 6.77 9.50
C ASN A 25 12.24 8.32 9.59
N PRO A 26 11.63 8.92 10.61
CA PRO A 26 11.66 10.37 10.78
C PRO A 26 13.09 10.86 11.09
N ALA A 27 13.51 12.00 10.53
CA ALA A 27 14.80 12.60 10.82
C ALA A 27 14.78 13.47 12.10
N SER A 28 13.59 13.87 12.56
CA SER A 28 13.40 14.64 13.80
C SER A 28 12.12 14.29 14.55
N LYS A 29 11.98 14.82 15.77
CA LYS A 29 10.78 14.64 16.60
C LYS A 29 9.56 15.37 16.03
N GLU A 30 9.75 16.56 15.48
CA GLU A 30 8.69 17.33 14.80
C GLU A 30 8.20 16.57 13.56
N GLU A 31 9.13 16.01 12.79
CA GLU A 31 8.82 15.21 11.60
C GLU A 31 8.10 13.90 11.97
N TYR A 32 8.45 13.27 13.09
CA TYR A 32 7.72 12.11 13.61
C TYR A 32 6.26 12.44 13.93
N LEU A 33 5.97 13.58 14.55
CA LEU A 33 4.59 13.95 14.92
C LEU A 33 3.72 14.22 13.69
N ASP A 34 4.26 14.94 12.69
CA ASP A 34 3.56 15.17 11.41
C ASP A 34 3.32 13.85 10.66
N TYR A 35 4.33 12.97 10.62
CA TYR A 35 4.19 11.69 9.96
C TYR A 35 3.37 10.66 10.71
N ALA A 36 3.29 10.69 12.04
CA ALA A 36 2.48 9.76 12.80
C ALA A 36 0.99 9.92 12.47
N ILE A 37 0.52 11.16 12.35
CA ILE A 37 -0.85 11.48 11.91
C ILE A 37 -1.06 10.98 10.49
N ARG A 38 -0.15 11.34 9.57
CA ARG A 38 -0.23 10.94 8.15
C ARG A 38 -0.15 9.42 7.95
N ARG A 39 0.60 8.71 8.79
CA ARG A 39 0.76 7.25 8.71
C ARG A 39 -0.57 6.53 8.86
N VAL A 40 -1.37 6.93 9.85
CA VAL A 40 -2.69 6.31 10.09
C VAL A 40 -3.60 6.53 8.89
N ASP A 41 -3.62 7.74 8.33
CA ASP A 41 -4.43 8.06 7.15
C ASP A 41 -3.95 7.30 5.90
N VAL A 42 -2.63 7.17 5.73
CA VAL A 42 -2.02 6.40 4.64
C VAL A 42 -2.34 4.91 4.76
N GLU A 43 -2.22 4.31 5.94
CA GLU A 43 -2.60 2.90 6.16
C GLU A 43 -4.08 2.68 5.86
N LYS A 44 -4.96 3.59 6.31
CA LYS A 44 -6.40 3.53 6.04
C LYS A 44 -6.69 3.62 4.54
N ALA A 45 -6.03 4.52 3.83
CA ALA A 45 -6.16 4.68 2.38
C ALA A 45 -5.69 3.42 1.62
N LEU A 46 -4.53 2.86 2.00
CA LEU A 46 -3.99 1.65 1.38
C LEU A 46 -4.87 0.42 1.66
N LYS A 47 -5.43 0.28 2.87
CA LYS A 47 -6.40 -0.77 3.20
C LYS A 47 -7.69 -0.62 2.38
N ALA A 48 -8.20 0.60 2.22
CA ALA A 48 -9.38 0.87 1.39
C ALA A 48 -9.14 0.50 -0.09
N ILE A 49 -7.96 0.81 -0.62
CA ILE A 49 -7.55 0.35 -1.96
C ILE A 49 -7.53 -1.18 -2.01
N GLY A 50 -6.96 -1.85 -1.00
CA GLY A 50 -6.96 -3.32 -0.93
C GLY A 50 -8.36 -3.91 -1.02
N THR A 51 -9.32 -3.39 -0.24
CA THR A 51 -10.74 -3.80 -0.29
C THR A 51 -11.39 -3.51 -1.64
N GLN A 52 -11.08 -2.37 -2.26
CA GLN A 52 -11.57 -2.07 -3.61
C GLN A 52 -11.07 -3.11 -4.63
N LEU A 53 -9.77 -3.44 -4.60
CA LEU A 53 -9.18 -4.41 -5.51
C LEU A 53 -9.73 -5.82 -5.30
N ASP A 54 -10.02 -6.19 -4.05
CA ASP A 54 -10.69 -7.43 -3.71
C ASP A 54 -12.09 -7.50 -4.37
N ASN A 55 -12.87 -6.43 -4.26
CA ASN A 55 -14.19 -6.37 -4.89
C ASN A 55 -14.13 -6.37 -6.43
N GLU A 56 -13.09 -5.78 -7.03
CA GLU A 56 -12.93 -5.69 -8.49
C GLU A 56 -12.38 -6.97 -9.15
N GLY A 57 -11.51 -7.70 -8.45
CA GLY A 57 -10.79 -8.83 -9.05
C GLY A 57 -10.22 -9.83 -8.05
N SER A 58 -10.68 -9.76 -6.80
CA SER A 58 -10.31 -10.63 -5.68
C SER A 58 -8.79 -10.76 -5.52
N ILE A 59 -8.34 -11.91 -5.05
CA ILE A 59 -6.94 -12.17 -4.70
C ILE A 59 -6.00 -12.00 -5.89
N LEU A 60 -6.48 -12.23 -7.12
CA LEU A 60 -5.65 -12.13 -8.31
C LEU A 60 -5.27 -10.69 -8.63
N LEU A 61 -6.22 -9.75 -8.50
CA LEU A 61 -5.93 -8.33 -8.72
C LEU A 61 -5.05 -7.75 -7.60
N MET A 62 -5.31 -8.13 -6.35
CA MET A 62 -4.46 -7.75 -5.23
C MET A 62 -3.03 -8.28 -5.42
N ARG A 63 -2.85 -9.58 -5.73
CA ARG A 63 -1.54 -10.19 -5.95
C ARG A 63 -0.81 -9.58 -7.13
N GLY A 64 -1.48 -9.35 -8.25
CA GLY A 64 -0.83 -8.72 -9.41
C GLY A 64 -0.41 -7.28 -9.13
N THR A 65 -1.21 -6.53 -8.37
CA THR A 65 -0.83 -5.18 -7.90
C THR A 65 0.39 -5.22 -6.99
N PHE A 66 0.43 -6.15 -6.02
CA PHE A 66 1.61 -6.37 -5.18
C PHE A 66 2.86 -6.68 -6.01
N LEU A 67 2.74 -7.55 -7.03
CA LEU A 67 3.86 -7.88 -7.92
C LEU A 67 4.30 -6.67 -8.76
N GLN A 68 3.37 -5.82 -9.20
CA GLN A 68 3.69 -4.57 -9.88
C GLN A 68 4.46 -3.60 -8.97
N VAL A 69 4.06 -3.47 -7.69
CA VAL A 69 4.80 -2.68 -6.70
C VAL A 69 6.19 -3.28 -6.45
N LYS A 70 6.28 -4.61 -6.26
CA LYS A 70 7.56 -5.32 -6.03
C LYS A 70 8.56 -5.15 -7.16
N ARG A 71 8.09 -5.05 -8.41
CA ARG A 71 8.95 -4.77 -9.58
C ARG A 71 9.55 -3.37 -9.55
N ARG A 72 8.89 -2.41 -8.90
CA ARG A 72 9.39 -1.04 -8.73
C ARG A 72 10.32 -0.93 -7.54
N ASP A 73 9.88 -1.46 -6.41
CA ASP A 73 10.59 -1.38 -5.15
C ASP A 73 10.16 -2.53 -4.22
N ALA A 74 11.12 -3.36 -3.83
CA ALA A 74 10.88 -4.52 -2.97
C ALA A 74 10.55 -4.12 -1.52
N LEU A 75 11.10 -3.01 -1.04
CA LEU A 75 10.82 -2.50 0.30
C LEU A 75 9.39 -1.96 0.38
N LEU A 76 8.95 -1.18 -0.62
CA LEU A 76 7.56 -0.70 -0.67
C LEU A 76 6.56 -1.87 -0.73
N ALA A 77 6.87 -2.92 -1.48
CA ALA A 77 6.04 -4.12 -1.52
C ALA A 77 5.96 -4.81 -0.14
N SER A 78 7.04 -4.85 0.63
CA SER A 78 7.01 -5.41 1.99
C SER A 78 6.06 -4.64 2.91
N TYR A 79 6.06 -3.30 2.86
CA TYR A 79 5.11 -2.49 3.62
C TYR A 79 3.68 -2.72 3.16
N LEU A 80 3.45 -2.82 1.84
CA LEU A 80 2.13 -3.11 1.30
C LEU A 80 1.60 -4.46 1.81
N GLN A 81 2.44 -5.50 1.83
CA GLN A 81 2.09 -6.81 2.38
C GLN A 81 1.71 -6.71 3.86
N THR A 82 2.47 -5.97 4.67
CA THR A 82 2.14 -5.74 6.09
C THR A 82 0.80 -5.02 6.25
N ILE A 83 0.55 -3.99 5.45
CA ILE A 83 -0.68 -3.18 5.54
C ILE A 83 -1.90 -3.97 5.06
N TRP A 84 -1.74 -4.82 4.04
CA TRP A 84 -2.81 -5.65 3.49
C TRP A 84 -3.03 -6.96 4.23
N ASN A 85 -2.21 -7.30 5.24
CA ASN A 85 -2.48 -8.43 6.12
C ASN A 85 -3.92 -8.34 6.68
N GLY A 86 -4.74 -9.36 6.37
CA GLY A 86 -6.14 -9.42 6.78
C GLY A 86 -7.10 -8.49 6.02
N VAL A 87 -6.69 -7.86 4.92
CA VAL A 87 -7.55 -7.02 4.08
C VAL A 87 -8.22 -7.86 2.99
N GLY A 88 -9.55 -7.96 3.03
CA GLY A 88 -10.32 -8.72 2.05
C GLY A 88 -9.91 -10.20 2.05
N CYS A 89 -9.64 -10.75 0.87
CA CYS A 89 -9.10 -12.10 0.72
C CYS A 89 -7.58 -12.23 0.91
N TRP A 90 -6.86 -11.14 1.19
CA TRP A 90 -5.41 -11.19 1.39
C TRP A 90 -5.06 -11.98 2.65
N PRO A 91 -4.16 -12.97 2.56
CA PRO A 91 -3.84 -13.84 3.69
C PRO A 91 -3.18 -13.05 4.82
N ALA A 92 -3.55 -13.41 6.05
CA ALA A 92 -2.93 -12.89 7.26
C ALA A 92 -1.58 -13.54 7.58
#